data_AF-A0A965UHK2-F1
#
_entry.id   AF-A0A965UHK2-F1
#
_cell.length_a   1.000
_cell.length_b   1.000
_cell.length_c   1.000
_cell.angle_alpha   90.00
_cell.angle_beta   90.00
_cell.angle_gamma   90.00
#
_symmetry.space_group_name_H-M   'P 1'
#
loop_
_entity.id
_entity.type
_entity.pdbx_description
1 polymer ?
#
loop_
_entity_poly.entity_id
_entity_poly.type
_entity_poly.pdbx_seq_one_letter_code
_entity_poly.pdbx_strand_id
1 'polypeptide(L)'
;MPNYAIRCASCRFSGDVFAKVAELDDQGRVLCPECGQRAEQDWSQKTIAPGGAAISFTGQRRASMTEGFHSSEVSEAREMFGEVHGSCIKDDGTVEFKNRDEQRGYMRRKAEIYSKNHQL
;
A
#
# COMPACT_ATOMS: atom_id res chain seq x y z
N MET A 1 -3.86 15.63 3.17
CA MET A 1 -5.03 15.31 2.33
C MET A 1 -4.59 15.42 0.88
N PRO A 2 -4.88 14.44 0.00
CA PRO A 2 -4.67 14.60 -1.43
C PRO A 2 -5.45 15.82 -1.94
N ASN A 3 -4.78 16.67 -2.72
CA ASN A 3 -5.41 17.82 -3.37
C ASN A 3 -5.98 17.35 -4.71
N TYR A 4 -7.27 17.60 -4.94
CA TYR A 4 -7.91 17.28 -6.21
C TYR A 4 -8.44 18.56 -6.81
N ALA A 5 -8.11 18.77 -8.08
CA ALA A 5 -8.61 19.88 -8.86
C ALA A 5 -10.14 19.93 -8.83
N ILE A 6 -10.69 21.13 -8.93
CA ILE A 6 -12.12 21.35 -9.11
C ILE A 6 -12.43 21.37 -10.60
N ARG A 7 -13.67 21.02 -10.97
CA ARG A 7 -14.19 21.12 -12.33
C ARG A 7 -15.46 21.96 -12.32
N CYS A 8 -15.45 23.05 -13.07
CA CYS A 8 -16.63 23.90 -13.24
C CYS A 8 -17.41 23.47 -14.49
N ALA A 9 -18.69 23.10 -14.33
CA ALA A 9 -19.55 22.74 -15.45
C ALA A 9 -19.85 23.93 -16.38
N SER A 10 -19.90 25.15 -15.84
CA SER A 10 -20.32 26.36 -16.56
C SER A 10 -19.23 26.91 -17.50
N CYS A 11 -18.00 27.06 -17.01
CA CYS A 11 -16.89 27.64 -17.80
C CYS A 11 -15.80 26.63 -18.19
N ARG A 12 -15.97 25.35 -17.84
CA ARG A 12 -15.00 24.26 -18.07
C ARG A 12 -13.62 24.48 -17.42
N PHE A 13 -13.51 25.42 -16.48
CA PHE A 13 -12.31 25.57 -15.65
C PHE A 13 -12.01 24.25 -14.92
N SER A 14 -10.73 23.87 -14.93
CA SER A 14 -10.19 22.73 -14.20
C SER A 14 -8.87 23.14 -13.57
N GLY A 15 -8.76 23.04 -12.25
CA GLY A 15 -7.54 23.42 -11.54
C GLY A 15 -7.68 23.36 -10.03
N ASP A 16 -6.56 23.54 -9.32
CA ASP A 16 -6.55 23.53 -7.86
C ASP A 16 -7.06 24.86 -7.30
N VAL A 17 -7.96 24.78 -6.32
CA VAL A 17 -8.50 25.94 -5.61
C VAL A 17 -8.47 25.68 -4.11
N PHE A 18 -7.99 26.68 -3.36
CA PHE A 18 -8.00 26.67 -1.91
C PHE A 18 -9.15 27.54 -1.40
N ALA A 19 -10.00 26.97 -0.56
CA ALA A 19 -11.10 27.66 0.09
C ALA A 19 -11.14 27.29 1.57
N LYS A 20 -11.61 28.21 2.42
CA LYS A 20 -11.90 27.89 3.82
C LYS A 20 -13.13 26.99 3.90
N VAL A 21 -13.23 26.19 4.95
CA VAL A 21 -14.42 25.33 5.18
C VAL A 21 -15.71 26.15 5.19
N ALA A 22 -15.67 27.38 5.71
CA ALA A 22 -16.80 28.30 5.72
C ALA A 22 -17.25 28.81 4.33
N GLU A 23 -16.42 28.63 3.29
CA GLU A 23 -16.71 29.07 1.93
C GLU A 23 -17.31 27.94 1.06
N LEU A 24 -17.33 26.73 1.61
CA LEU A 24 -17.99 25.56 1.03
C LEU A 24 -19.50 25.67 1.22
N ASP A 25 -20.27 25.13 0.27
CA ASP A 25 -21.69 24.88 0.49
C ASP A 25 -21.93 23.55 1.21
N ASP A 26 -23.20 23.22 1.47
CA ASP A 26 -23.61 21.97 2.14
C ASP A 26 -23.17 20.70 1.39
N GLN A 27 -22.78 20.82 0.13
CA GLN A 27 -22.31 19.73 -0.73
C GLN A 27 -20.78 19.73 -0.89
N GLY A 28 -20.06 20.62 -0.18
CA GLY A 28 -18.59 20.72 -0.25
C GLY A 28 -18.06 21.38 -1.53
N ARG A 29 -18.89 22.16 -2.24
CA ARG A 29 -18.51 22.83 -3.49
C ARG A 29 -17.91 24.21 -3.25
N VAL A 30 -16.81 24.50 -3.94
CA VAL A 30 -16.15 25.81 -3.92
C VAL A 30 -16.63 26.71 -5.04
N LEU A 31 -16.31 27.99 -4.99
CA LEU A 31 -16.56 28.92 -6.08
C LEU A 31 -15.47 28.80 -7.15
N CYS A 32 -15.87 28.78 -8.42
CA CYS A 32 -14.96 28.82 -9.54
C CYS A 32 -14.31 30.21 -9.64
N PRO A 33 -12.97 30.31 -9.75
CA PRO A 33 -12.28 31.60 -9.84
C PRO A 33 -12.58 32.37 -11.13
N GLU A 34 -12.96 31.67 -12.21
CA GLU A 34 -13.22 32.29 -13.52
C GLU A 34 -14.63 32.86 -13.66
N CYS A 35 -15.64 32.14 -13.15
CA CYS A 35 -17.04 32.49 -13.40
C CYS A 35 -17.89 32.66 -12.14
N GLY A 36 -17.32 32.44 -10.95
CA GLY A 36 -18.01 32.56 -9.67
C GLY A 36 -19.10 31.50 -9.43
N GLN A 37 -19.33 30.57 -10.35
CA GLN A 37 -20.28 29.49 -10.17
C GLN A 37 -19.73 28.40 -9.25
N ARG A 38 -20.61 27.62 -8.61
CA ARG A 38 -20.20 26.48 -7.79
C ARG A 38 -19.54 25.42 -8.68
N ALA A 39 -18.39 24.95 -8.25
CA ALA A 39 -17.59 23.92 -8.91
C ALA A 39 -17.40 22.73 -7.97
N GLU A 40 -17.42 21.55 -8.56
CA GLU A 40 -17.31 20.30 -7.83
C GLU A 40 -15.88 19.78 -7.87
N GLN A 41 -15.49 19.00 -6.87
CA GLN A 41 -14.21 18.33 -6.88
C GLN A 41 -14.18 17.27 -8.00
N ASP A 42 -13.13 17.27 -8.82
CA ASP A 42 -12.99 16.30 -9.91
C ASP A 42 -12.52 14.95 -9.36
N TRP A 43 -13.49 14.10 -9.05
CA TRP A 43 -13.26 12.74 -8.57
C TRP A 43 -12.73 11.79 -9.64
N SER A 44 -12.71 12.17 -10.92
CA SER A 44 -12.19 11.29 -11.99
C SER A 44 -10.70 11.01 -11.84
N GLN A 45 -9.97 11.93 -11.19
CA GLN A 45 -8.56 11.76 -10.84
C GLN A 45 -8.34 11.03 -9.50
N LYS A 46 -9.41 10.70 -8.77
CA LYS A 46 -9.35 9.80 -7.61
C LYS A 46 -9.27 8.35 -8.05
N THR A 47 -8.30 8.05 -8.91
CA THR A 47 -7.85 6.67 -9.06
C THR A 47 -6.92 6.39 -7.88
N ILE A 48 -7.30 5.44 -7.03
CA ILE A 48 -6.28 4.70 -6.28
C ILE A 48 -5.41 4.10 -7.37
N ALA A 49 -4.21 4.66 -7.57
CA ALA A 49 -3.25 3.97 -8.42
C ALA A 49 -3.18 2.54 -7.86
N PRO A 50 -3.45 1.49 -8.64
CA PRO A 50 -3.22 0.12 -8.17
C PRO A 50 -1.76 -0.08 -7.71
N GLY A 51 -0.89 0.90 -7.98
CA GLY A 51 0.47 1.13 -7.49
C GLY A 51 0.68 1.43 -6.01
N GLY A 52 -0.31 1.86 -5.22
CA GLY A 52 -0.08 2.13 -3.78
C GLY A 52 0.37 0.89 -2.98
N ALA A 53 -0.03 -0.29 -3.45
CA ALA A 53 0.46 -1.59 -2.99
C ALA A 53 1.30 -2.34 -4.05
N ALA A 54 1.61 -1.70 -5.20
CA ALA A 54 2.29 -2.34 -6.33
C ALA A 54 3.59 -1.65 -6.78
N ILE A 55 4.06 -0.61 -6.08
CA ILE A 55 5.41 -0.05 -6.28
C ILE A 55 6.28 -0.32 -5.05
N SER A 56 6.48 -1.60 -4.74
CA SER A 56 7.49 -2.00 -3.75
C SER A 56 8.25 -3.25 -4.21
N PHE A 57 8.64 -3.30 -5.49
CA PHE A 57 9.70 -4.20 -5.96
C PHE A 57 10.61 -3.52 -7.02
N THR A 58 10.66 -2.18 -7.04
CA THR A 58 11.75 -1.45 -7.70
C THR A 58 12.91 -1.31 -6.74
N GLY A 59 13.57 -2.43 -6.47
CA GLY A 59 14.79 -2.51 -5.70
C GLY A 59 15.35 -3.91 -5.86
N GLN A 60 16.60 -4.03 -6.30
CA GLN A 60 17.31 -5.32 -6.44
C GLN A 60 17.41 -6.11 -5.11
N ARG A 61 16.94 -5.57 -3.99
CA ARG A 61 16.96 -6.21 -2.68
C ARG A 61 15.69 -7.05 -2.52
N ARG A 62 15.86 -8.34 -2.80
CA ARG A 62 14.89 -9.42 -2.53
C ARG A 62 14.70 -9.68 -1.03
N ALA A 63 15.50 -9.05 -0.17
CA ALA A 63 15.45 -9.21 1.28
C ALA A 63 14.23 -8.51 1.88
N SER A 64 13.53 -9.22 2.76
CA SER A 64 12.48 -8.71 3.61
C SER A 64 13.06 -7.78 4.67
N MET A 65 12.43 -6.63 4.88
CA MET A 65 12.79 -5.70 5.95
C MET A 65 12.05 -5.99 7.26
N THR A 66 11.01 -6.81 7.21
CA THR A 66 10.10 -7.10 8.34
C THR A 66 10.27 -8.51 8.89
N GLU A 67 10.93 -9.38 8.13
CA GLU A 67 11.09 -10.80 8.45
C GLU A 67 12.59 -11.12 8.51
N GLY A 68 13.01 -11.75 9.60
CA GLY A 68 14.38 -12.17 9.83
C GLY A 68 14.43 -13.05 11.07
N PHE A 69 15.45 -13.90 11.12
CA PHE A 69 15.73 -14.77 12.25
C PHE A 69 17.14 -14.50 12.76
N HIS A 70 17.42 -14.82 14.01
CA HIS A 70 18.80 -14.89 14.45
C HIS A 70 19.48 -16.09 13.76
N SER A 71 20.78 -16.01 13.48
CA SER A 71 21.50 -17.08 12.76
C SER A 71 21.43 -18.44 13.46
N SER A 72 21.29 -18.45 14.79
CA SER A 72 21.10 -19.67 15.58
C SER A 72 19.72 -20.32 15.43
N GLU A 73 18.72 -19.57 14.96
CA GLU A 73 17.32 -20.01 14.84
C GLU A 73 17.00 -20.48 13.42
N VAL A 74 17.93 -20.32 12.48
CA VAL A 74 17.70 -20.61 11.05
C VAL A 74 17.34 -22.07 10.79
N SER A 75 17.99 -23.01 11.47
CA SER A 75 17.71 -24.44 11.31
C SER A 75 16.28 -24.79 11.72
N GLU A 76 15.87 -24.35 12.92
CA GLU A 76 14.54 -24.57 13.46
C GLU A 76 13.46 -23.85 12.63
N ALA A 77 13.74 -22.61 12.23
CA ALA A 77 12.84 -21.84 11.38
C ALA A 77 12.63 -22.50 10.01
N ARG A 78 13.69 -23.04 9.38
CA ARG A 78 13.56 -23.77 8.11
C ARG A 78 12.70 -25.01 8.24
N GLU A 79 12.83 -25.75 9.35
CA GLU A 79 12.01 -26.93 9.62
C GLU A 79 10.53 -26.57 9.79
N MET A 80 10.23 -25.51 10.56
CA MET A 80 8.86 -25.05 10.78
C MET A 80 8.18 -24.58 9.48
N PHE A 81 8.91 -23.83 8.65
CA PHE A 81 8.42 -23.30 7.39
C PHE A 81 8.39 -24.36 6.26
N GLY A 82 9.08 -25.49 6.44
CA GLY A 82 9.14 -26.61 5.49
C GLY A 82 9.99 -26.32 4.26
N GLU A 83 10.21 -27.32 3.40
CA GLU A 83 11.14 -27.23 2.25
C GLU A 83 10.82 -26.08 1.28
N VAL A 84 9.53 -25.79 1.06
CA VAL A 84 9.07 -24.80 0.07
C VAL A 84 9.24 -23.36 0.54
N HIS A 85 9.04 -23.07 1.83
CA HIS A 85 9.11 -21.70 2.36
C HIS A 85 10.35 -21.46 3.23
N GLY A 86 10.97 -22.51 3.74
CA GLY A 86 12.26 -22.46 4.43
C GLY A 86 13.41 -22.05 3.51
N SER A 87 13.32 -22.29 2.18
CA SER A 87 14.31 -21.83 1.21
C SER A 87 14.39 -20.30 1.08
N CYS A 88 13.39 -19.58 1.59
CA CYS A 88 13.42 -18.12 1.68
C CYS A 88 14.34 -17.63 2.80
N ILE A 89 14.58 -18.44 3.83
CA ILE A 89 15.42 -18.10 4.98
C ILE A 89 16.87 -18.44 4.66
N LYS A 90 17.76 -17.45 4.66
CA LYS A 90 19.21 -17.59 4.41
C LYS A 90 19.96 -18.00 5.67
N ASP A 91 21.20 -18.43 5.49
CA ASP A 91 22.06 -18.91 6.60
C ASP A 91 22.41 -17.79 7.60
N ASP A 92 22.38 -16.53 7.15
CA ASP A 92 22.57 -15.35 8.00
C ASP A 92 21.28 -14.89 8.69
N GLY A 93 20.16 -15.59 8.50
CA GLY A 93 18.87 -15.26 9.07
C GLY A 93 18.05 -14.25 8.26
N THR A 94 18.57 -13.72 7.16
CA THR A 94 17.78 -12.86 6.26
C THR A 94 16.72 -13.69 5.52
N VAL A 95 15.56 -13.10 5.29
CA VAL A 95 14.49 -13.72 4.50
C VAL A 95 14.43 -13.05 3.13
N GLU A 96 14.60 -13.81 2.06
CA GLU A 96 14.54 -13.29 0.69
C GLU A 96 13.40 -13.91 -0.12
N PHE A 97 12.73 -13.08 -0.91
CA PHE A 97 11.68 -13.48 -1.84
C PHE A 97 12.09 -13.19 -3.28
N LYS A 98 12.06 -14.22 -4.13
CA LYS A 98 12.33 -14.10 -5.57
C LYS A 98 11.18 -13.40 -6.29
N ASN A 99 9.94 -13.63 -5.84
CA ASN A 99 8.74 -13.08 -6.43
C ASN A 99 7.62 -12.91 -5.38
N ARG A 100 6.52 -12.26 -5.80
CA ARG A 100 5.38 -11.95 -4.93
C ARG A 100 4.61 -13.19 -4.49
N ASP A 101 4.56 -14.23 -5.31
CA ASP A 101 3.84 -15.46 -5.00
C ASP A 101 4.55 -16.24 -3.88
N GLU A 102 5.88 -16.27 -3.90
CA GLU A 102 6.72 -16.83 -2.84
C GLU A 102 6.55 -16.07 -1.52
N GLN A 103 6.54 -14.73 -1.57
CA GLN A 103 6.24 -13.89 -0.40
C GLN A 103 4.85 -14.18 0.16
N ARG A 104 3.83 -14.26 -0.70
CA ARG A 104 2.45 -14.53 -0.27
C ARG A 104 2.31 -15.93 0.35
N GLY A 105 2.96 -16.93 -0.24
CA GLY A 105 3.01 -18.29 0.30
C GLY A 105 3.68 -18.33 1.67
N TYR A 106 4.83 -17.67 1.81
CA TYR A 106 5.56 -17.56 3.07
C TYR A 106 4.70 -16.92 4.17
N MET A 107 4.03 -15.80 3.89
CA MET A 107 3.16 -15.12 4.87
C MET A 107 1.95 -15.97 5.27
N ARG A 108 1.38 -16.73 4.33
CA ARG A 108 0.30 -17.68 4.63
C ARG A 108 0.80 -18.78 5.57
N ARG A 109 1.97 -19.36 5.29
CA ARG A 109 2.57 -20.39 6.15
C ARG A 109 2.88 -19.86 7.54
N LYS A 110 3.41 -18.63 7.65
CA LYS A 110 3.64 -17.96 8.93
C LYS A 110 2.35 -17.84 9.75
N ALA A 111 1.26 -17.41 9.13
CA ALA A 111 -0.04 -17.31 9.79
C ALA A 111 -0.56 -18.68 10.26
N GLU A 112 -0.37 -19.74 9.47
CA GLU A 112 -0.71 -21.12 9.86
C GLU A 112 0.09 -21.58 11.09
N ILE A 113 1.41 -21.37 11.10
CA ILE A 113 2.27 -21.72 12.24
C ILE A 113 1.84 -20.95 13.50
N TYR A 114 1.62 -19.65 13.37
CA TYR A 114 1.17 -18.80 14.49
C TYR A 114 -0.19 -19.25 15.04
N SER A 115 -1.13 -19.59 14.16
CA SER A 115 -2.45 -20.10 14.56
C SER A 115 -2.38 -21.44 15.29
N LYS A 116 -1.46 -22.33 14.90
CA LYS A 116 -1.26 -23.63 15.57
C LYS A 116 -0.63 -23.47 16.95
N ASN A 117 0.33 -22.55 17.08
CA ASN A 117 1.03 -22.31 18.34
C ASN A 117 0.17 -21.58 19.38
N HIS A 118 -0.81 -20.78 18.95
CA HIS A 118 -1.77 -20.07 19.82
C HIS A 118 -3.12 -20.77 20.01
N GLN A 119 -3.25 -22.02 19.54
CA GLN A 119 -4.39 -22.90 19.88
C GLN A 119 -4.13 -23.74 21.14
N LEU A 120 -3.16 -23.34 21.96
CA LEU A 120 -2.88 -23.85 23.31
C LEU A 120 -3.46 -22.91 24.38
#